data_AF-A0A6L6BSA0-F1
#
_entry.id   AF-A0A6L6BSA0-F1
#
_cell.length_a   1.000
_cell.length_b   1.000
_cell.length_c   1.000
_cell.angle_alpha   90.00
_cell.angle_beta   90.00
_cell.angle_gamma   90.00
#
_symmetry.space_group_name_H-M   'P 1'
#
loop_
_entity.id
_entity.type
_entity.pdbx_description
1 polymer ?
#
loop_
_entity_poly.entity_id
_entity_poly.type
_entity_poly.pdbx_seq_one_letter_code
_entity_poly.pdbx_strand_id
1 'polypeptide(L)' 'MSEVDSHLAADAIGVRVFYAGVRTTVSIFCRTYCRMSLTGQENIPEQGAFVLAPVHRSFLDTPIASSCT' A
#
# COMPACT_ATOMS: atom_id res chain seq x y z
N MET A 1 -5.57 -21.20 22.79
CA MET A 1 -5.09 -20.31 21.72
C MET A 1 -6.14 -19.24 21.60
N SER A 2 -5.85 -18.01 22.07
CA SER A 2 -6.85 -16.94 22.14
C SER A 2 -7.37 -16.64 20.73
N GLU A 3 -8.67 -16.77 20.54
CA GLU A 3 -9.39 -16.30 19.35
C GLU A 3 -9.16 -14.79 19.30
N VAL A 4 -8.22 -14.36 18.45
CA VAL A 4 -7.96 -12.94 18.26
C VAL A 4 -9.07 -12.50 17.33
N ASP A 5 -10.19 -12.02 17.91
CA ASP A 5 -11.20 -11.22 17.24
C ASP A 5 -10.53 -9.93 16.75
N SER A 6 -9.73 -10.08 15.70
CA SER A 6 -9.23 -8.97 14.93
C SER A 6 -10.42 -8.52 14.12
N HIS A 7 -11.30 -7.73 14.74
CA HIS A 7 -12.31 -6.93 14.05
C HIS A 7 -11.54 -5.88 13.24
N LEU A 8 -10.80 -6.37 12.22
CA LEU A 8 -10.00 -5.59 11.32
C LEU A 8 -10.97 -4.59 10.70
N ALA A 9 -10.57 -3.33 10.66
CA ALA A 9 -11.37 -2.27 10.07
C ALA A 9 -11.83 -2.58 8.61
N ALA A 10 -11.32 -3.65 8.00
CA ALA A 10 -11.72 -4.21 6.72
C ALA A 10 -13.17 -4.73 6.62
N ASP A 11 -13.88 -5.01 7.72
CA ASP A 11 -15.24 -5.60 7.65
C ASP A 11 -16.28 -4.62 7.05
N ALA A 12 -16.09 -3.32 7.27
CA ALA A 12 -16.96 -2.29 6.71
C ALA A 12 -16.49 -1.87 5.31
N ILE A 13 -17.37 -2.02 4.30
CA ILE A 13 -17.16 -1.54 2.92
C ILE A 13 -16.67 -0.08 2.90
N GLY A 14 -17.23 0.77 3.76
CA GLY A 14 -16.83 2.18 3.87
C GLY A 14 -15.35 2.38 4.20
N VAL A 15 -14.76 1.54 5.04
CA VAL A 15 -13.33 1.62 5.38
C VAL A 15 -12.47 1.19 4.20
N ARG A 16 -12.87 0.14 3.47
CA ARG A 16 -12.13 -0.30 2.27
C ARG A 16 -12.13 0.78 1.19
N VAL A 17 -13.28 1.42 0.98
CA VAL A 17 -13.41 2.54 0.02
C VAL A 17 -12.58 3.74 0.48
N PHE A 18 -12.66 4.11 1.76
CA PHE A 18 -11.86 5.20 2.30
C PHE A 18 -10.36 4.94 2.17
N TYR A 19 -9.91 3.73 2.54
CA TYR A 19 -8.52 3.30 2.37
C TYR A 19 -8.07 3.38 0.92
N ALA A 20 -8.87 2.84 -0.03
CA ALA A 20 -8.57 2.90 -1.45
C ALA A 20 -8.49 4.35 -1.97
N GLY A 21 -9.38 5.23 -1.50
CA GLY A 21 -9.37 6.66 -1.82
C GLY A 21 -8.08 7.34 -1.36
N VAL A 22 -7.75 7.23 -0.06
CA VAL A 22 -6.53 7.82 0.51
C VAL A 22 -5.28 7.27 -0.20
N ARG A 23 -5.20 5.94 -0.39
CA ARG A 23 -4.10 5.30 -1.11
C ARG A 23 -3.93 5.91 -2.50
N THR A 24 -5.00 6.00 -3.27
CA THR A 24 -4.99 6.54 -4.62
C THR A 24 -4.54 8.01 -4.64
N THR A 25 -5.05 8.84 -3.72
CA THR A 25 -4.66 10.24 -3.60
C THR A 25 -3.16 10.40 -3.35
N VAL A 26 -2.60 9.65 -2.39
CA VAL A 26 -1.17 9.79 -2.08
C VAL A 26 -0.29 9.21 -3.20
N SER A 27 -0.69 8.09 -3.81
CA SER A 27 0.01 7.54 -4.98
C SER A 27 0.04 8.52 -6.16
N ILE A 28 -1.07 9.19 -6.47
CA ILE A 28 -1.13 10.22 -7.52
C ILE A 28 -0.23 11.40 -7.17
N PHE A 29 -0.26 11.85 -5.92
CA PHE A 29 0.62 12.92 -5.45
C PHE A 29 2.10 12.55 -5.64
N CYS A 30 2.52 11.34 -5.23
CA CYS A 30 3.89 10.86 -5.42
C CYS A 30 4.27 10.76 -6.91
N ARG A 31 3.37 10.28 -7.77
CA ARG A 31 3.63 10.17 -9.22
C ARG A 31 3.73 11.52 -9.91
N THR A 32 2.88 12.49 -9.54
CA THR A 32 2.78 13.78 -10.24
C THR A 32 3.74 14.83 -9.66
N TYR A 33 3.73 15.02 -8.35
CA TYR A 33 4.52 16.05 -7.67
C TYR A 33 5.97 15.59 -7.44
N CYS A 34 6.16 14.40 -6.85
CA CYS A 34 7.50 13.83 -6.64
C CYS A 34 8.08 13.19 -7.90
N ARG A 35 7.31 13.13 -9.00
CA ARG A 35 7.71 12.54 -10.29
C ARG A 35 8.19 11.09 -10.15
N MET A 36 7.55 10.35 -9.24
CA MET A 36 7.87 8.95 -8.97
C MET A 36 7.58 8.08 -10.20
N SER A 37 8.55 7.25 -10.57
CA SER A 37 8.41 6.19 -11.57
C SER A 37 8.54 4.82 -10.89
N LEU A 38 7.79 3.84 -11.38
CA LEU A 38 7.87 2.45 -10.94
C LEU A 38 8.40 1.60 -12.11
N THR A 39 9.41 0.80 -11.83
CA THR A 39 10.02 -0.12 -12.80
C THR A 39 10.04 -1.51 -12.18
N GLY A 40 9.75 -2.55 -12.97
CA GLY A 40 9.79 -3.93 -12.49
C GLY A 40 8.55 -4.34 -11.69
N GLN A 41 7.39 -3.72 -11.93
CA GLN A 41 6.15 -4.05 -11.23
C GLN A 41 5.69 -5.50 -11.53
N GLU A 42 6.06 -6.02 -12.69
CA GLU A 42 5.85 -7.40 -13.11
C GLU A 42 6.56 -8.45 -12.23
N ASN A 43 7.53 -8.03 -11.40
CA ASN A 43 8.23 -8.93 -10.47
C ASN A 43 7.45 -9.14 -9.16
N ILE A 44 6.36 -8.40 -8.95
CA ILE A 44 5.55 -8.51 -7.73
C ILE A 44 4.63 -9.73 -7.87
N PRO A 45 4.67 -10.69 -6.92
CA PRO A 45 3.77 -11.83 -6.96
C PRO A 45 2.30 -11.39 -6.93
N GLU A 46 1.52 -11.80 -7.93
CA GLU A 46 0.07 -11.53 -7.99
C GLU A 46 -0.72 -12.33 -6.94
N GLN A 47 -0.15 -13.45 -6.50
CA GLN A 47 -0.79 -14.41 -5.60
C GLN A 47 0.20 -14.86 -4.51
N GLY A 48 -0.33 -15.12 -3.32
CA GLY A 48 0.46 -15.51 -2.16
C GLY A 48 1.05 -14.32 -1.39
N ALA A 49 1.56 -14.60 -0.19
CA ALA A 49 2.21 -13.60 0.64
C ALA A 49 3.64 -13.35 0.16
N PHE A 50 4.11 -12.10 0.25
CA PHE A 50 5.49 -11.74 -0.04
C PHE A 50 6.00 -10.71 0.98
N VAL A 51 7.32 -10.59 1.08
CA VAL A 51 7.98 -9.59 1.93
C VAL A 51 8.54 -8.50 1.03
N LEU A 52 8.06 -7.26 1.22
CA LEU A 52 8.66 -6.07 0.61
C LEU A 52 9.75 -5.53 1.55
N ALA A 53 10.99 -5.44 1.07
CA ALA A 53 12.14 -5.00 1.84
C ALA A 53 12.73 -3.68 1.30
N PRO A 54 12.09 -2.52 1.54
CA PRO A 54 12.61 -1.23 1.11
C PRO A 54 13.77 -0.75 2.00
N VAL A 55 14.62 0.12 1.46
CA VAL A 55 15.58 0.88 2.27
C VAL A 55 14.84 2.06 2.88
N HIS A 56 14.77 2.12 4.22
CA HIS A 56 14.06 3.21 4.89
C HIS A 56 14.88 4.51 4.88
N ARG A 57 14.42 5.49 4.11
CA ARG A 57 15.04 6.81 3.97
C ARG A 57 14.12 7.95 4.41
N SER A 58 12.80 7.77 4.37
CA SER A 58 11.87 8.87 4.62
C SER A 58 10.47 8.41 5.00
N PHE A 59 9.66 9.34 5.51
CA PHE A 59 8.22 9.10 5.71
C PHE A 59 7.45 8.88 4.40
N LEU A 60 8.00 9.30 3.26
CA LEU A 60 7.41 9.03 1.95
C LEU A 60 7.55 7.56 1.52
N ASP A 61 8.34 6.75 2.22
CA ASP A 61 8.54 5.35 1.84
C ASP A 61 7.24 4.55 1.97
N THR A 62 6.38 4.87 2.94
CA THR A 62 5.08 4.23 3.12
C THR A 62 4.15 4.44 1.92
N PRO A 63 3.89 5.66 1.44
CA PRO A 63 3.07 5.85 0.24
C PRO A 63 3.74 5.42 -1.07
N ILE A 64 5.08 5.43 -1.14
CA ILE A 64 5.79 4.88 -2.29
C ILE A 64 5.58 3.35 -2.34
N ALA A 65 5.77 2.66 -1.21
CA ALA A 65 5.55 1.23 -1.09
C ALA A 65 4.08 0.85 -1.36
N SER A 66 3.12 1.65 -0.89
CA SER A 66 1.70 1.42 -1.17
C SER A 66 1.34 1.60 -2.65
N SER A 67 2.19 2.24 -3.46
CA SER A 67 1.97 2.39 -4.90
C SER A 67 2.46 1.20 -5.72
N CYS A 68 3.18 0.26 -5.11
CA CYS A 68 3.70 -0.93 -5.77
C CYS A 68 2.63 -2.01 -6.00
N THR A 69 1.65 -2.11 -5.10
CA THR A 69 0.50 -3.04 -5.14
C THR A 69 -0.82 -2.30 -5.33
#